data_AF-A0A482ZXA2-F1
#
_entry.id   AF-A0A482ZXA2-F1
#
_cell.length_a   1.000
_cell.length_b   1.000
_cell.length_c   1.000
_cell.angle_alpha   90.00
_cell.angle_beta   90.00
_cell.angle_gamma   90.00
#
_symmetry.space_group_name_H-M   'P 1'
#
loop_
_entity.id
_entity.type
_entity.pdbx_description
1 polymer ?
#
loop_
_entity_poly.entity_id
_entity_poly.type
_entity_poly.pdbx_seq_one_letter_code
_entity_poly.pdbx_strand_id
1 'polypeptide(L)' 'MSTTATNISSMSEESIAEFLECYYSNGSVLLAEDQIRKRLAVAMLYGFIDQEEYLTRKGSILLARYY' A
#
# COMPACT_ATOMS: atom_id res chain seq x y z
N MET A 1 -10.87 -25.86 13.46
CA MET A 1 -9.83 -24.83 13.55
C MET A 1 -9.01 -24.85 12.28
N SER A 2 -9.20 -23.87 11.39
CA SER A 2 -8.32 -23.66 10.23
C SER A 2 -8.27 -22.17 9.96
N THR A 3 -7.30 -21.49 10.58
CA THR A 3 -6.93 -20.12 10.28
C THR A 3 -6.37 -20.09 8.87
N THR A 4 -7.12 -19.53 7.93
CA THR A 4 -6.61 -19.07 6.64
C THR A 4 -5.59 -17.98 6.90
N ALA A 5 -4.35 -18.37 7.14
CA ALA A 5 -3.20 -17.50 6.98
C ALA A 5 -3.11 -17.16 5.49
N THR A 6 -3.88 -16.15 5.07
CA THR A 6 -3.72 -15.53 3.76
C THR A 6 -2.27 -15.11 3.67
N ASN A 7 -1.58 -15.75 2.74
CA ASN A 7 -0.17 -15.62 2.47
C ASN A 7 0.12 -14.16 2.07
N ILE A 8 0.40 -13.27 3.03
CA ILE A 8 0.89 -11.89 2.81
C ILE A 8 2.38 -11.93 2.42
N SER A 9 2.80 -13.01 1.74
CA SER A 9 4.16 -13.17 1.29
C SER A 9 4.30 -12.38 -0.01
N SER A 10 5.10 -11.31 0.10
CA SER A 10 5.67 -10.47 -0.95
C SER A 10 4.68 -9.75 -1.88
N MET A 11 4.01 -8.71 -1.37
CA MET A 11 3.57 -7.64 -2.26
C MET A 11 4.82 -6.86 -2.71
N SER A 12 5.04 -6.73 -4.03
CA SER A 12 6.24 -6.06 -4.54
C SER A 12 6.18 -4.55 -4.30
N GLU A 13 7.34 -3.89 -4.25
CA GLU A 13 7.42 -2.43 -4.15
C GLU A 13 6.65 -1.73 -5.29
N GLU A 14 6.69 -2.29 -6.51
CA GLU A 14 5.94 -1.80 -7.67
C GLU A 14 4.42 -1.89 -7.45
N SER A 15 3.90 -3.01 -6.94
CA SER A 15 2.46 -3.15 -6.62
C SER A 15 2.01 -2.24 -5.48
N ILE A 16 2.91 -1.93 -4.53
CA ILE A 16 2.64 -0.92 -3.50
C ILE A 16 2.63 0.46 -4.13
N ALA A 17 3.58 0.78 -5.01
CA ALA A 17 3.66 2.06 -5.71
C ALA A 17 2.40 2.33 -6.55
N GLU A 18 1.94 1.36 -7.34
CA GLU A 18 0.70 1.46 -8.13
C GLU A 18 -0.53 1.73 -7.24
N PHE A 19 -0.65 1.00 -6.12
CA PHE A 19 -1.73 1.24 -5.16
C PHE A 19 -1.66 2.66 -4.55
N LEU A 20 -0.48 3.11 -4.14
CA LEU A 20 -0.29 4.44 -3.54
C LEU A 20 -0.56 5.56 -4.57
N GLU A 21 -0.14 5.37 -5.83
CA GLU A 21 -0.44 6.30 -6.92
C GLU A 21 -1.96 6.45 -7.09
N CYS A 22 -2.68 5.32 -7.16
CA CYS A 22 -4.14 5.35 -7.30
C CYS A 22 -4.82 6.00 -6.09
N TYR A 23 -4.32 5.72 -4.88
CA TYR A 23 -4.89 6.22 -3.62
C TYR A 23 -4.68 7.73 -3.44
N TYR A 24 -3.48 8.26 -3.72
CA TYR A 24 -3.15 9.66 -3.46
C TYR A 24 -3.28 10.59 -4.68
N SER A 25 -3.06 10.12 -5.92
CA SER A 25 -3.18 10.98 -7.11
C SER A 25 -4.63 11.17 -7.52
N ASN A 26 -5.34 10.05 -7.72
CA ASN A 26 -6.63 10.06 -8.40
C ASN A 26 -7.81 9.80 -7.45
N GLY A 27 -7.54 9.46 -6.17
CA GLY A 27 -8.56 9.08 -5.19
C GLY A 27 -9.42 7.89 -5.64
N SER A 28 -8.96 7.15 -6.65
CA SER A 28 -9.76 6.20 -7.42
C SER A 28 -9.24 4.80 -7.16
N VAL A 29 -9.49 4.29 -5.95
CA VAL A 29 -9.15 2.91 -5.62
C VAL A 29 -10.40 2.05 -5.73
N LEU A 30 -10.50 1.32 -6.84
CA LEU A 30 -11.55 0.32 -7.08
C LEU A 30 -11.22 -1.00 -6.38
N LEU A 31 -11.07 -0.96 -5.06
CA LEU A 31 -10.84 -2.14 -4.23
C LEU A 31 -11.90 -2.21 -3.13
N ALA A 32 -12.23 -3.43 -2.70
CA ALA A 32 -13.02 -3.64 -1.50
C ALA A 32 -12.28 -3.06 -0.28
N GLU A 33 -13.04 -2.55 0.69
CA GLU A 33 -12.48 -1.86 1.87
C GLU A 33 -11.47 -2.72 2.65
N ASP A 34 -11.69 -4.03 2.72
CA ASP A 34 -10.76 -4.95 3.39
C ASP A 34 -9.40 -5.04 2.68
N GLN A 35 -9.40 -4.92 1.35
CA GLN A 35 -8.19 -4.94 0.53
C GLN A 35 -7.42 -3.62 0.66
N ILE A 36 -8.14 -2.49 0.73
CA ILE A 36 -7.53 -1.18 0.98
C ILE A 36 -6.81 -1.21 2.33
N ARG A 37 -7.50 -1.63 3.40
CA ARG A 37 -6.91 -1.73 4.74
C ARG A 37 -5.68 -2.64 4.79
N LYS A 38 -5.73 -3.81 4.12
CA LYS A 38 -4.57 -4.71 4.03
C LYS A 38 -3.38 -4.05 3.32
N ARG A 39 -3.62 -3.34 2.22
CA ARG A 39 -2.56 -2.67 1.44
C ARG A 39 -1.97 -1.48 2.19
N LEU A 40 -2.79 -0.71 2.89
CA LEU A 40 -2.32 0.36 3.79
C LEU A 40 -1.47 -0.21 4.93
N ALA A 41 -1.91 -1.30 5.56
CA ALA A 41 -1.13 -1.97 6.60
C ALA A 41 0.25 -2.44 6.09
N VAL A 42 0.30 -2.96 4.86
CA VAL A 42 1.56 -3.33 4.20
C VAL A 42 2.42 -2.09 3.92
N ALA A 43 1.86 -1.05 3.29
CA ALA A 43 2.59 0.18 2.99
C ALA A 43 3.16 0.84 4.26
N MET A 44 2.42 0.80 5.36
CA MET A 44 2.84 1.30 6.68
C MET A 44 3.95 0.43 7.27
N LEU A 45 3.85 -0.90 7.20
CA LEU A 45 4.88 -1.83 7.65
C LEU A 45 6.22 -1.60 6.92
N TYR A 46 6.17 -1.28 5.62
CA TYR A 46 7.35 -0.95 4.83
C TYR A 46 7.83 0.50 5.00
N GLY A 47 7.08 1.34 5.73
CA GLY A 47 7.39 2.74 6.01
C GLY A 47 7.19 3.69 4.82
N PHE A 48 6.38 3.30 3.84
CA PHE A 48 6.02 4.18 2.72
C PHE A 48 4.94 5.20 3.11
N ILE A 49 4.11 4.86 4.09
CA ILE A 49 3.14 5.76 4.72
C ILE A 49 3.31 5.73 6.25
N ASP A 50 2.89 6.78 6.93
CA ASP A 50 2.89 6.85 8.40
C ASP A 50 1.58 6.33 9.02
N GLN A 51 1.46 6.44 10.34
CA GLN A 51 0.29 5.97 11.10
C GLN A 51 -0.98 6.76 10.82
N GLU A 52 -0.84 8.00 10.33
CA GLU A 52 -1.95 8.86 9.93
C GLU A 52 -2.26 8.70 8.43
N GLU A 53 -1.65 7.70 7.77
CA GLU A 53 -1.78 7.43 6.34
C GLU A 53 -1.29 8.58 5.46
N TYR A 54 -0.30 9.36 5.91
CA TYR A 54 0.39 10.30 5.04
C TYR A 54 1.61 9.65 4.38
N LEU A 55 1.88 10.07 3.14
CA LEU A 55 3.04 9.61 2.38
C LEU A 55 4.34 10.07 3.04
N THR A 56 5.22 9.14 3.41
CA THR A 56 6.53 9.49 3.96
C THR A 56 7.51 9.87 2.86
N ARG A 57 8.67 10.43 3.23
CA ARG A 57 9.78 10.64 2.28
C ARG A 57 10.15 9.38 1.50
N LYS A 58 10.10 8.21 2.14
CA LYS A 58 10.38 6.93 1.49
C LYS A 58 9.29 6.58 0.47
N GLY A 59 8.02 6.80 0.82
CA GLY A 59 6.89 6.63 -0.09
C GLY A 59 6.95 7.57 -1.29
N SER A 60 7.33 8.83 -1.10
CA SER A 60 7.52 9.78 -2.22
C SER A 60 8.62 9.35 -3.17
N ILE A 61 9.76 8.86 -2.64
CA ILE A 61 10.85 8.33 -3.46
C ILE A 61 10.41 7.06 -4.19
N LEU A 62 9.61 6.21 -3.54
CA LEU A 62 9.05 5.02 -4.18
C LEU A 62 8.18 5.43 -5.37
N LEU A 63 7.22 6.35 -5.18
CA LEU A 63 6.36 6.82 -6.27
C LEU A 63 7.20 7.41 -7.40
N ALA A 64 8.11 8.34 -7.11
CA ALA A 64 8.99 8.97 -8.11
C ALA A 64 9.88 7.99 -8.91
N ARG A 65 10.10 6.77 -8.40
CA ARG A 65 10.84 5.73 -9.12
C ARG A 65 9.98 5.05 -10.20
N TYR A 66 8.67 4.97 -9.99
CA TYR A 66 7.74 4.23 -10.85
C TYR A 66 6.79 5.15 -11.65
N TYR A 67 6.55 6.39 -11.20
CA TYR A 67 5.61 7.38 -11.75
C TYR A 67 6.15 8.80 -11.59
#